data_AF-A0A7S4KRP1-F1
#
_entry.id   AF-A0A7S4KRP1-F1
#
_cell.length_a   1.000
_cell.length_b   1.000
_cell.length_c   1.000
_cell.angle_alpha   90.00
_cell.angle_beta   90.00
_cell.angle_gamma   90.00
#
_symmetry.space_group_name_H-M   'P 1'
#
loop_
_entity.id
_entity.type
_entity.pdbx_description
1 polymer ?
#
loop_
_entity_poly.entity_id
_entity_poly.type
_entity_poly.pdbx_seq_one_letter_code
_entity_poly.pdbx_strand_id
1 'polypeptide(L)'
;EKELAKLAKKQVEDKVERERRRKEKAEKDRIRALKEHDTEAYLNLLKEHKNEKILNVLSETDKYLRTLGLAVRVQKKNTEKRLKNSKSMDVSDGEDDDFDKNEFERTDIKNTNEVDVKALMKNKNTYYHLAHTEKEEVNSQPDMLVGGSLRQYQMQGLQWLVS
;
A
#
# COMPACT_ATOMS: atom_id res chain seq x y z
N GLU A 1 -28.40 53.76 7.00
CA GLU A 1 -28.03 52.91 5.84
C GLU A 1 -26.52 52.65 5.71
N LYS A 2 -25.65 53.67 5.72
CA LYS A 2 -24.19 53.49 5.57
C LYS A 2 -23.51 52.61 6.66
N GLU A 3 -23.95 52.72 7.91
CA GLU A 3 -23.40 51.91 9.02
C GLU A 3 -23.78 50.43 8.94
N LEU A 4 -24.98 50.11 8.46
CA LEU A 4 -25.42 48.73 8.21
C LEU A 4 -24.61 48.07 7.09
N ALA A 5 -24.33 48.82 6.00
CA ALA A 5 -23.48 48.34 4.92
C ALA A 5 -22.02 48.09 5.37
N LYS A 6 -21.49 48.95 6.25
CA LYS A 6 -20.15 48.80 6.82
C LYS A 6 -20.04 47.59 7.76
N LEU A 7 -21.08 47.34 8.56
CA LEU A 7 -21.18 46.16 9.41
C LEU A 7 -21.28 44.87 8.60
N ALA A 8 -22.10 44.85 7.53
CA ALA A 8 -22.22 43.72 6.63
C ALA A 8 -20.89 43.40 5.92
N LYS A 9 -20.18 44.43 5.44
CA LYS A 9 -18.84 44.27 4.83
C LYS A 9 -17.85 43.63 5.81
N LYS A 10 -17.81 44.12 7.06
CA LYS A 10 -16.96 43.56 8.11
C LYS A 10 -17.29 42.10 8.43
N GLN A 11 -18.58 41.75 8.50
CA GLN A 11 -18.99 40.35 8.72
C GLN A 11 -18.57 39.42 7.59
N VAL A 12 -18.63 39.88 6.34
CA VAL A 12 -18.14 39.12 5.18
C VAL A 12 -16.62 38.96 5.22
N GLU A 13 -15.88 40.04 5.51
CA GLU A 13 -14.42 39.99 5.69
C GLU A 13 -14.00 39.02 6.81
N ASP A 14 -14.65 39.08 7.97
CA ASP A 14 -14.42 38.15 9.08
C ASP A 14 -14.77 36.70 8.70
N LYS A 15 -15.82 36.48 7.90
CA LYS A 15 -16.19 35.13 7.42
C LYS A 15 -15.15 34.59 6.45
N VAL A 16 -14.67 35.43 5.53
CA VAL A 16 -13.60 35.06 4.57
C VAL A 16 -12.29 34.76 5.29
N GLU A 17 -11.90 35.57 6.28
CA GLU A 17 -10.67 35.33 7.06
C GLU A 17 -10.77 34.06 7.92
N ARG A 18 -11.94 33.75 8.51
CA ARG A 18 -12.15 32.47 9.21
C ARG A 18 -12.04 31.28 8.27
N GLU A 19 -12.63 31.37 7.08
CA GLU A 19 -12.53 30.31 6.06
C GLU A 19 -11.09 30.15 5.55
N ARG A 20 -10.36 31.25 5.36
CA ARG A 20 -8.93 31.21 5.00
C ARG A 20 -8.09 30.52 6.07
N ARG A 21 -8.27 30.89 7.34
CA ARG A 21 -7.58 30.24 8.48
C ARG A 21 -7.92 28.76 8.62
N ARG A 22 -9.17 28.37 8.34
CA ARG A 22 -9.58 26.95 8.31
C ARG A 22 -8.85 26.18 7.22
N LYS A 23 -8.78 26.73 6.00
CA LYS A 23 -8.04 26.12 4.88
C LYS A 23 -6.55 25.99 5.17
N GLU A 24 -5.92 27.05 5.68
CA GLU A 24 -4.50 27.02 6.07
C GLU A 24 -4.22 26.01 7.18
N LYS A 25 -5.15 25.84 8.13
CA LYS A 25 -5.03 24.82 9.18
C LYS A 25 -5.18 23.41 8.62
N ALA A 26 -6.16 23.17 7.75
CA ALA A 26 -6.34 21.88 7.08
C ALA A 26 -5.12 21.48 6.25
N GLU A 27 -4.50 22.45 5.55
CA GLU A 27 -3.26 22.21 4.79
C GLU A 27 -2.06 21.92 5.71
N LYS A 28 -1.94 22.61 6.85
CA LYS A 28 -0.91 22.31 7.85
C LYS A 28 -1.09 20.92 8.47
N ASP A 29 -2.32 20.53 8.75
CA ASP A 29 -2.64 19.21 9.28
C ASP A 29 -2.35 18.12 8.23
N ARG A 30 -2.58 18.40 6.93
CA ARG A 30 -2.14 17.53 5.81
C ARG A 30 -0.63 17.28 5.82
N ILE A 31 0.14 18.36 5.88
CA ILE A 31 1.61 18.30 5.83
C ILE A 31 2.14 17.59 7.07
N ARG A 32 1.49 17.78 8.22
CA ARG A 32 1.83 17.09 9.46
C ARG A 32 1.59 15.58 9.35
N ALA A 33 0.42 15.16 8.89
CA ALA A 33 0.12 13.74 8.68
C ALA A 33 1.11 13.09 7.71
N LEU A 34 1.49 13.80 6.64
CA LEU A 34 2.52 13.33 5.70
C LEU A 34 3.89 13.19 6.39
N LYS A 35 4.23 14.13 7.27
CA LYS A 35 5.50 14.14 8.01
C LYS A 35 5.55 13.07 9.11
N GLU A 36 4.40 12.71 9.67
CA GLU A 36 4.24 11.69 10.71
C GLU A 36 4.10 10.27 10.13
N HIS A 37 4.19 10.12 8.81
CA HIS A 37 4.00 8.85 8.09
C HIS A 37 2.63 8.19 8.36
N ASP A 38 1.63 8.97 8.79
CA ASP A 38 0.26 8.48 8.97
C ASP A 38 -0.44 8.44 7.62
N THR A 39 -0.31 7.29 6.97
CA THR A 39 -0.93 7.01 5.68
C THR A 39 -2.46 7.03 5.73
N GLU A 40 -3.07 6.74 6.89
CA GLU A 40 -4.53 6.69 7.02
C GLU A 40 -5.10 8.10 7.09
N ALA A 41 -4.50 8.99 7.89
CA ALA A 41 -4.88 10.39 7.96
C ALA A 41 -4.71 11.12 6.62
N TYR A 42 -3.60 10.86 5.91
CA TYR A 42 -3.36 11.42 4.58
C TYR A 42 -4.42 10.99 3.55
N LEU A 43 -4.82 9.72 3.55
CA LEU A 43 -5.81 9.20 2.62
C LEU A 43 -7.23 9.66 2.95
N ASN A 44 -7.58 9.84 4.22
CA ASN A 44 -8.86 10.43 4.62
C ASN A 44 -8.98 11.89 4.16
N LEU A 45 -7.92 12.68 4.30
CA LEU A 45 -7.90 14.07 3.82
C LEU A 45 -7.90 14.16 2.29
N LEU A 46 -7.34 13.16 1.60
CA LEU A 46 -7.42 13.06 0.15
C LEU A 46 -8.85 12.80 -0.35
N LYS A 47 -9.65 12.01 0.38
CA LYS A 47 -11.07 11.81 0.08
C LYS A 47 -11.86 13.13 0.19
N GLU A 48 -11.54 13.95 1.19
CA GLU A 48 -12.16 15.28 1.39
C GLU A 48 -11.87 16.23 0.22
N HIS A 49 -10.63 16.20 -0.30
CA HIS A 49 -10.20 17.05 -1.40
C HIS A 49 -10.55 16.54 -2.82
N LYS A 50 -11.27 15.41 -2.95
CA LYS A 50 -11.75 14.83 -4.24
C LYS A 50 -10.73 14.93 -5.38
N ASN A 51 -9.48 14.53 -5.14
CA ASN A 51 -8.51 14.42 -6.24
C ASN A 51 -8.79 13.15 -7.05
N GLU A 52 -9.72 13.25 -8.02
CA GLU A 52 -10.19 12.13 -8.86
C GLU A 52 -9.04 11.34 -9.50
N LYS A 53 -7.99 12.01 -9.97
CA LYS A 53 -6.82 11.35 -10.57
C LYS A 53 -6.10 10.41 -9.60
N ILE A 54 -5.90 10.83 -8.35
CA ILE A 54 -5.19 10.00 -7.37
C ILE A 54 -6.08 8.82 -6.97
N LEU A 55 -7.38 9.04 -6.80
CA LEU A 55 -8.33 7.97 -6.54
C LEU A 55 -8.38 6.95 -7.69
N ASN A 56 -8.32 7.39 -8.94
CA ASN A 56 -8.28 6.49 -10.10
C ASN A 56 -7.02 5.62 -10.10
N VAL A 57 -5.83 6.24 -9.94
CA VAL A 57 -4.55 5.50 -9.85
C VAL A 57 -4.58 4.52 -8.68
N LEU A 58 -5.18 4.91 -7.55
CA LEU A 58 -5.31 4.07 -6.37
C LEU A 58 -6.21 2.85 -6.64
N SER A 59 -7.31 3.06 -7.36
CA SER A 59 -8.23 1.99 -7.77
C SER A 59 -7.60 1.03 -8.79
N GLU A 60 -6.79 1.56 -9.72
CA GLU A 60 -6.04 0.76 -10.69
C GLU A 60 -4.96 -0.06 -9.98
N THR A 61 -4.22 0.57 -9.07
CA THR A 61 -3.20 -0.11 -8.24
C THR A 61 -3.82 -1.24 -7.44
N ASP A 62 -5.02 -1.05 -6.87
CA ASP A 62 -5.76 -2.13 -6.19
C ASP A 62 -6.03 -3.31 -7.13
N LYS A 63 -6.59 -3.05 -8.32
CA LYS A 63 -6.85 -4.10 -9.33
C LYS A 63 -5.57 -4.84 -9.75
N TYR A 64 -4.46 -4.11 -9.88
CA TYR A 64 -3.16 -4.69 -10.24
C TYR A 64 -2.58 -5.56 -9.13
N LEU A 65 -2.50 -5.04 -7.89
CA LEU A 65 -2.13 -5.84 -6.72
C LEU A 65 -2.97 -7.09 -6.65
N ARG A 66 -4.25 -6.96 -7.05
CA ARG A 66 -5.16 -8.08 -7.03
C ARG A 66 -4.83 -9.20 -8.00
N THR A 67 -4.64 -8.82 -9.24
CA THR A 67 -4.28 -9.73 -10.33
C THR A 67 -2.92 -10.37 -10.07
N LEU A 68 -1.97 -9.57 -9.58
CA LEU A 68 -0.61 -10.02 -9.32
C LEU A 68 -0.55 -11.01 -8.15
N GLY A 69 -1.32 -10.79 -7.08
CA GLY A 69 -1.45 -11.74 -5.98
C GLY A 69 -1.96 -13.11 -6.45
N LEU A 70 -3.02 -13.13 -7.26
CA LEU A 70 -3.54 -14.37 -7.85
C LEU A 70 -2.50 -15.08 -8.73
N ALA A 71 -1.77 -14.33 -9.57
CA ALA A 71 -0.74 -14.87 -10.45
C ALA A 71 0.43 -15.50 -9.66
N VAL A 72 0.93 -14.81 -8.64
CA VAL A 72 2.02 -15.33 -7.76
C VAL A 72 1.58 -16.62 -7.08
N ARG A 73 0.35 -16.69 -6.58
CA ARG A 73 -0.19 -17.91 -5.97
C ARG A 73 -0.23 -19.08 -6.94
N VAL A 74 -0.70 -18.87 -8.17
CA VAL A 74 -0.72 -19.90 -9.21
C VAL A 74 0.69 -20.36 -9.56
N GLN A 75 1.62 -19.41 -9.67
CA GLN A 75 3.03 -19.71 -9.94
C GLN A 75 3.64 -20.57 -8.83
N LYS A 76 3.48 -20.19 -7.56
CA LYS A 76 3.98 -20.96 -6.39
C LYS A 76 3.38 -22.37 -6.33
N LYS A 77 2.06 -22.49 -6.50
CA LYS A 77 1.39 -23.80 -6.54
C LYS A 77 1.91 -24.69 -7.68
N ASN A 78 2.23 -24.11 -8.83
CA ASN A 78 2.76 -24.87 -9.97
C ASN A 78 4.23 -25.27 -9.76
N THR A 79 5.07 -24.41 -9.17
CA THR A 79 6.46 -24.76 -8.82
C THR A 79 6.48 -25.87 -7.78
N GLU A 80 5.66 -25.77 -6.72
CA GLU A 80 5.50 -26.82 -5.71
C GLU A 80 5.08 -28.16 -6.33
N LYS A 81 4.07 -28.18 -7.21
CA LYS A 81 3.64 -29.40 -7.91
C LYS A 81 4.75 -29.99 -8.77
N ARG A 82 5.52 -29.16 -9.48
CA ARG A 82 6.65 -29.64 -10.30
C ARG A 82 7.77 -30.22 -9.44
N LEU A 83 8.06 -29.61 -8.29
CA LEU A 83 9.01 -30.15 -7.32
C LEU A 83 8.53 -31.50 -6.76
N LYS A 84 7.26 -31.59 -6.34
CA LYS A 84 6.64 -32.84 -5.85
C LYS A 84 6.64 -33.96 -6.91
N ASN A 85 6.37 -33.64 -8.17
CA ASN A 85 6.43 -34.62 -9.26
C ASN A 85 7.85 -35.09 -9.60
N SER A 86 8.87 -34.28 -9.30
CA SER A 86 10.27 -34.60 -9.58
C SER A 86 10.96 -35.35 -8.43
N LYS A 87 10.36 -35.34 -7.24
CA LYS A 87 10.91 -35.93 -6.01
C LYS A 87 9.82 -36.82 -5.39
N SER A 88 9.85 -38.12 -5.70
CA SER A 88 8.97 -39.15 -5.14
C SER A 88 9.29 -39.39 -3.65
N MET A 89 9.08 -38.38 -2.82
CA MET A 89 9.32 -38.42 -1.37
C MET A 89 8.07 -37.90 -0.68
N ASP A 90 7.40 -38.82 0.01
CA ASP A 90 6.33 -38.55 0.97
C ASP A 90 6.87 -37.60 2.05
N VAL A 91 6.38 -36.36 2.05
CA VAL A 91 6.63 -35.39 3.12
C VAL A 91 5.29 -34.91 3.58
N SER A 92 4.99 -35.31 4.82
CA SER A 92 3.91 -34.88 5.70
C SER A 92 3.43 -33.46 5.39
N ASP A 93 2.11 -33.34 5.29
CA ASP A 93 1.37 -32.08 5.26
C ASP A 93 1.78 -31.27 6.49
N GLY A 94 2.68 -30.31 6.28
CA GLY A 94 2.97 -29.26 7.24
C GLY A 94 1.80 -28.30 7.22
N GLU A 95 0.80 -28.59 8.06
CA GLU A 95 -0.07 -27.56 8.62
C GLU A 95 0.85 -26.49 9.23
N ASP A 96 0.88 -25.29 8.65
CA ASP A 96 1.10 -23.99 9.31
C ASP A 96 1.35 -22.90 8.24
N ASP A 97 0.27 -22.32 7.73
CA ASP A 97 0.05 -20.88 7.90
C ASP A 97 -1.42 -20.59 7.58
N ASP A 98 -2.18 -20.31 8.63
CA ASP A 98 -3.61 -19.93 8.66
C ASP A 98 -3.82 -18.51 8.07
N PHE A 99 -3.14 -18.20 6.97
CA PHE A 99 -3.29 -16.92 6.29
C PHE A 99 -4.39 -17.05 5.26
N ASP A 100 -5.56 -16.46 5.56
CA ASP A 100 -6.83 -16.53 4.81
C ASP A 100 -6.61 -16.69 3.30
N LYS A 101 -6.58 -17.96 2.87
CA LYS A 101 -6.25 -18.40 1.52
C LYS A 101 -7.27 -17.89 0.49
N ASN A 102 -8.37 -17.29 0.94
CA ASN A 102 -9.47 -16.77 0.12
C ASN A 102 -9.56 -15.22 0.15
N GLU A 103 -8.62 -14.54 0.81
CA GLU A 103 -8.67 -13.08 0.95
C GLU A 103 -8.65 -12.35 -0.39
N PHE A 104 -7.99 -12.97 -1.36
CA PHE A 104 -7.87 -12.52 -2.73
C PHE A 104 -9.11 -12.76 -3.61
N GLU A 105 -9.92 -13.76 -3.24
CA GLU A 105 -11.09 -14.24 -3.99
C GLU A 105 -12.41 -13.54 -3.63
N ARG A 106 -12.41 -12.54 -2.73
CA ARG A 106 -13.58 -11.66 -2.57
C ARG A 106 -13.73 -10.78 -3.82
N THR A 107 -14.37 -11.37 -4.84
CA THR A 107 -14.72 -10.81 -6.15
C THR A 107 -15.90 -9.84 -6.11
N ASP A 108 -16.28 -9.36 -4.93
CA ASP A 108 -17.33 -8.37 -4.74
C ASP A 108 -16.80 -7.00 -5.16
N ILE A 109 -16.50 -6.86 -6.45
CA ILE A 109 -16.26 -5.58 -7.11
C ILE A 109 -17.61 -4.87 -7.08
N LYS A 110 -17.93 -4.24 -5.95
CA LYS A 110 -18.79 -3.07 -6.00
C LYS A 110 -18.03 -2.11 -6.89
N ASN A 111 -18.53 -1.93 -8.11
CA ASN A 111 -18.02 -0.98 -9.10
C ASN A 111 -18.37 0.45 -8.65
N THR A 112 -18.05 0.75 -7.39
CA THR A 112 -18.19 2.05 -6.77
C THR A 112 -16.86 2.73 -6.98
N ASN A 113 -16.87 3.95 -7.53
CA ASN A 113 -15.70 4.84 -7.58
C ASN A 113 -15.18 5.23 -6.17
N GLU A 114 -15.65 4.53 -5.14
CA GLU A 114 -15.33 4.72 -3.75
C GLU A 114 -14.15 3.80 -3.42
N VAL A 115 -12.97 4.39 -3.32
CA VAL A 115 -11.77 3.66 -2.93
C VAL A 115 -11.85 3.36 -1.44
N ASP A 116 -12.02 2.09 -1.10
CA ASP A 116 -11.82 1.61 0.27
C ASP A 116 -10.31 1.51 0.55
N VAL A 117 -9.80 2.58 1.18
CA VAL A 117 -8.41 2.73 1.60
C VAL A 117 -7.98 1.58 2.51
N LYS A 118 -8.87 1.10 3.39
CA LYS A 118 -8.55 0.01 4.31
C LYS A 118 -8.37 -1.29 3.54
N ALA A 119 -9.23 -1.56 2.56
CA ALA A 119 -9.10 -2.71 1.67
C ALA A 119 -7.81 -2.65 0.84
N LEU A 120 -7.44 -1.48 0.31
CA LEU A 120 -6.19 -1.34 -0.43
C LEU A 120 -4.95 -1.60 0.44
N MET A 121 -4.89 -1.01 1.64
CA MET A 121 -3.74 -1.21 2.54
C MET A 121 -3.61 -2.68 2.94
N LYS A 122 -4.75 -3.33 3.16
CA LYS A 122 -4.83 -4.78 3.38
C LYS A 122 -4.28 -5.55 2.16
N ASN A 123 -4.77 -5.28 0.94
CA ASN A 123 -4.31 -5.95 -0.28
C ASN A 123 -2.82 -5.74 -0.55
N LYS A 124 -2.29 -4.53 -0.29
CA LYS A 124 -0.85 -4.23 -0.38
C LYS A 124 -0.05 -5.13 0.56
N ASN A 125 -0.47 -5.23 1.83
CA ASN A 125 0.21 -6.08 2.80
C ASN A 125 0.12 -7.54 2.39
N THR A 126 -1.06 -8.02 2.00
CA THR A 126 -1.27 -9.41 1.56
C THR A 126 -0.42 -9.76 0.34
N TYR A 127 -0.33 -8.86 -0.64
CA TYR A 127 0.57 -9.03 -1.77
C TYR A 127 2.04 -9.11 -1.35
N TYR A 128 2.50 -8.22 -0.46
CA TYR A 128 3.89 -8.21 0.02
C TYR A 128 4.26 -9.53 0.73
N HIS A 129 3.38 -10.05 1.60
CA HIS A 129 3.61 -11.33 2.28
C HIS A 129 3.54 -12.53 1.32
N LEU A 130 2.64 -12.48 0.32
CA LEU A 130 2.53 -13.54 -0.67
C LEU A 130 3.73 -13.59 -1.62
N ALA A 131 4.29 -12.43 -2.00
CA ALA A 131 5.52 -12.39 -2.77
C ALA A 131 6.68 -12.95 -1.93
N HIS A 132 6.90 -12.36 -0.76
CA HIS A 132 8.02 -12.67 0.14
C HIS A 132 7.69 -13.72 1.20
N THR A 133 6.97 -14.77 0.82
CA THR A 133 6.63 -15.89 1.73
C THR A 133 7.86 -16.71 2.10
N GLU A 134 8.76 -16.93 1.13
CA GLU A 134 9.99 -17.69 1.33
C GLU A 134 11.13 -16.69 1.50
N LYS A 135 11.54 -16.43 2.73
CA LYS A 135 12.63 -15.50 3.03
C LYS A 135 13.94 -16.29 3.13
N GLU A 136 14.91 -15.95 2.31
CA GLU A 136 16.27 -16.47 2.43
C GLU A 136 17.18 -15.40 3.07
N GLU A 137 17.98 -15.80 4.06
CA GLU A 137 18.95 -14.89 4.69
C GLU A 137 20.31 -14.97 3.97
N VAL A 138 20.76 -13.83 3.43
CA VAL A 138 22.05 -13.73 2.75
C VAL A 138 23.11 -13.21 3.72
N ASN A 139 23.82 -14.13 4.37
CA ASN A 139 24.80 -13.81 5.42
C ASN A 139 26.17 -13.34 4.88
N SER A 140 26.49 -13.68 3.63
CA SER A 140 27.78 -13.34 3.03
C SER A 140 27.62 -13.05 1.54
N GLN A 141 28.55 -12.28 0.99
CA GLN A 141 28.56 -12.01 -0.44
C GLN A 141 28.87 -13.30 -1.24
N PRO A 142 28.39 -13.43 -2.48
CA PRO A 142 28.70 -14.59 -3.31
C PRO A 142 30.21 -14.71 -3.58
N ASP A 143 30.75 -15.92 -3.52
CA ASP A 143 32.19 -16.19 -3.74
C ASP A 143 32.67 -15.84 -5.16
N MET A 144 31.76 -15.73 -6.11
CA MET A 144 32.04 -15.31 -7.48
C MET A 144 32.29 -13.81 -7.62
N LEU A 145 31.96 -13.01 -6.59
CA LEU A 145 32.12 -11.56 -6.64
C LEU A 145 33.59 -11.18 -6.37
N VAL A 146 34.25 -10.67 -7.41
CA VAL A 146 35.62 -10.15 -7.34
C VAL A 146 35.63 -8.62 -7.37
N GLY A 147 36.65 -8.00 -6.76
CA GLY A 147 36.87 -6.55 -6.84
C GLY A 147 36.31 -5.71 -5.68
N GLY A 148 35.87 -6.33 -4.57
CA GLY A 148 35.49 -5.61 -3.36
C GLY A 148 34.53 -6.38 -2.46
N SER A 149 34.06 -5.72 -1.40
CA SER A 149 33.02 -6.25 -0.51
C SER A 149 31.70 -5.47 -0.61
N LEU A 150 30.57 -6.17 -0.56
CA LEU A 150 29.26 -5.54 -0.56
C LEU A 150 29.03 -4.74 0.73
N ARG A 151 28.47 -3.54 0.60
CA ARG A 151 28.00 -2.71 1.73
C ARG A 151 26.69 -3.26 2.28
N GLN A 152 26.35 -2.89 3.52
CA GLN A 152 25.17 -3.40 4.21
C GLN A 152 23.85 -3.20 3.43
N TYR A 153 23.63 -2.02 2.82
CA TYR A 153 22.43 -1.80 2.00
C TYR A 153 22.41 -2.65 0.72
N GLN A 154 23.57 -3.01 0.19
CA GLN A 154 23.68 -3.90 -0.97
C GLN A 154 23.37 -5.35 -0.57
N MET A 155 23.82 -5.77 0.62
CA MET A 155 23.45 -7.06 1.21
C MET A 155 21.94 -7.15 1.46
N GLN A 156 21.34 -6.09 2.02
CA GLN A 156 19.88 -6.02 2.21
C GLN A 156 19.13 -6.04 0.87
N GLY A 157 19.63 -5.33 -0.13
CA GLY A 157 19.05 -5.38 -1.49
C GLY A 157 19.17 -6.76 -2.13
N LEU A 158 20.29 -7.45 -1.94
CA LEU A 158 20.47 -8.83 -2.42
C LEU A 158 19.50 -9.78 -1.71
N GLN A 159 19.39 -9.68 -0.39
CA GLN A 159 18.41 -10.43 0.38
C GLN A 159 16.97 -10.18 -0.11
N TRP A 160 16.64 -8.93 -0.45
CA TRP A 160 15.33 -8.58 -0.98
C TRP A 160 15.04 -9.17 -2.37
N LEU A 161 16.07 -9.27 -3.23
CA LEU A 161 15.94 -9.84 -4.57
C LEU A 161 15.81 -11.36 -4.57
N VAL A 162 16.36 -12.02 -3.55
CA VAL A 162 16.28 -13.48 -3.38
C VAL A 162 14.96 -13.89 -2.70
N SER A 163 14.41 -13.01 -1.84
CA SER A 163 13.15 -13.21 -1.12
C SER A 163 11.90 -13.19 -1.99
#